data_AF-A0A2U1MFA9-F1
#
_entry.id   AF-A0A2U1MFA9-F1
#
_cell.length_a   1.000
_cell.length_b   1.000
_cell.length_c   1.000
_cell.angle_alpha   90.00
_cell.angle_beta   90.00
_cell.angle_gamma   90.00
#
_symmetry.space_group_name_H-M   'P 1'
#
loop_
_entity.id
_entity.type
_entity.pdbx_description
1 polymer ?
#
loop_
_entity_poly.entity_id
_entity_poly.type
_entity_poly.pdbx_seq_one_letter_code
_entity_poly.pdbx_strand_id
1 'polypeptide(L)'
;MVTCFCGTQTRVRTSWTNFNPGRRFHSCAEIFGTDCGFFDWLYPPMCARSVQIIPGLLRSRNQLQESLVEMAAGRQRLKMWLIYACLPLVAVFLGAFDADGCLCAFDADGCICAFNADGACLAVADCGAL
;
A
#
# COMPACT_ATOMS: atom_id res chain seq x y z
N MET A 1 13.89 -21.05 37.68
CA MET A 1 13.60 -19.60 37.84
C MET A 1 14.93 -18.91 38.05
N VAL A 2 15.30 -17.95 37.19
CA VAL A 2 16.60 -17.26 37.26
C VAL A 2 16.48 -16.05 38.21
N THR A 3 17.35 -15.98 39.21
CA THR A 3 17.41 -14.92 40.22
C THR A 3 18.57 -13.97 39.95
N CYS A 4 18.36 -12.67 40.14
CA CYS A 4 19.43 -11.68 40.00
C CYS A 4 20.30 -11.60 41.28
N PHE A 5 21.32 -10.75 41.28
CA PHE A 5 22.20 -10.54 42.44
C PHE A 5 21.49 -9.94 43.67
N CYS A 6 20.30 -9.35 43.51
CA CYS A 6 19.47 -8.87 44.62
C CYS A 6 18.65 -10.00 45.29
N GLY A 7 18.71 -11.23 44.77
CA GLY A 7 17.86 -12.34 45.24
C GLY A 7 16.41 -12.30 44.72
N THR A 8 16.07 -11.36 43.85
CA THR A 8 14.73 -11.24 43.25
C THR A 8 14.63 -11.94 41.89
N GLN A 9 13.41 -12.23 41.44
CA GLN A 9 13.17 -12.86 40.14
C GLN A 9 13.59 -11.93 39.01
N THR A 10 14.33 -12.47 38.03
CA THR A 10 14.70 -11.72 36.83
C THR A 10 13.49 -11.49 35.91
N ARG A 11 13.56 -10.40 35.13
CA ARG A 11 12.64 -10.16 34.01
C ARG A 11 13.33 -10.49 32.70
N VAL A 12 12.56 -10.99 31.74
CA VAL A 12 13.07 -11.24 30.39
C VAL A 12 12.86 -9.99 29.53
N ARG A 13 13.94 -9.45 28.98
CA ARG A 13 13.95 -8.33 28.03
C ARG A 13 14.43 -8.79 26.66
N THR A 14 14.19 -7.96 25.64
CA THR A 14 14.59 -8.23 24.26
C THR A 14 15.64 -7.21 23.83
N SER A 15 16.74 -7.67 23.25
CA SER A 15 17.76 -6.81 22.64
C SER A 15 17.29 -6.35 21.26
N TRP A 16 17.44 -5.06 21.00
CA TRP A 16 17.16 -4.43 19.71
C TRP A 16 18.45 -3.96 19.01
N THR A 17 19.59 -4.49 19.43
CA THR A 17 20.88 -4.16 18.80
C THR A 17 21.01 -4.87 17.45
N ASN A 18 21.74 -4.27 16.51
CA ASN A 18 22.01 -4.89 15.20
C ASN A 18 22.71 -6.25 15.30
N PHE A 19 23.50 -6.46 16.35
CA PHE A 19 24.23 -7.72 16.58
C PHE A 19 23.36 -8.80 17.24
N ASN A 20 22.36 -8.41 18.05
CA ASN A 20 21.47 -9.33 18.74
C ASN A 20 19.98 -9.00 18.50
N PRO A 21 19.51 -8.83 17.26
CA PRO A 21 18.15 -8.37 17.01
C PRO A 21 17.15 -9.42 17.49
N GLY A 22 16.21 -9.01 18.34
CA GLY A 22 15.15 -9.88 18.86
C GLY A 22 15.62 -10.93 19.89
N ARG A 23 16.88 -10.91 20.32
CA ARG A 23 17.40 -11.90 21.27
C ARG A 23 16.99 -11.56 22.69
N ARG A 24 16.47 -12.55 23.42
CA ARG A 24 15.96 -12.38 24.78
C ARG A 24 17.03 -12.64 25.84
N PHE A 25 17.04 -11.86 26.90
CA PHE A 25 17.96 -11.97 28.03
C PHE A 25 17.24 -11.73 29.36
N HIS A 26 17.73 -12.37 30.41
CA HIS A 26 17.36 -12.10 31.80
C HIS A 26 18.07 -10.84 32.28
N SER A 27 17.33 -9.93 32.89
CA SER A 27 17.85 -8.75 33.57
C SER A 27 17.25 -8.64 34.97
N CYS A 28 17.87 -7.80 35.82
CA CYS A 28 17.19 -7.36 37.04
C CYS A 28 15.78 -6.81 36.70
N ALA A 29 14.81 -7.09 37.58
CA ALA A 29 13.46 -6.55 37.44
C ALA A 29 13.42 -5.04 37.69
N GLU A 30 14.32 -4.59 38.55
CA GLU A 30 14.53 -3.21 38.95
C GLU A 30 15.15 -2.39 37.80
N ILE A 31 14.79 -1.10 37.70
CA ILE A 31 15.19 -0.18 36.63
C ILE A 31 15.53 1.16 37.28
N PHE A 32 16.42 1.96 36.67
CA PHE A 32 16.77 3.33 37.07
C PHE A 32 17.69 3.46 38.30
N GLY A 33 18.88 2.82 38.24
CA GLY A 33 19.95 3.04 39.22
C GLY A 33 19.90 2.14 40.47
N THR A 34 18.82 1.39 40.63
CA THR A 34 18.65 0.32 41.62
C THR A 34 18.83 -1.08 41.01
N ASP A 35 19.18 -1.17 39.72
CA ASP A 35 19.53 -2.43 39.09
C ASP A 35 20.90 -2.92 39.56
N CYS A 36 21.05 -4.23 39.75
CA CYS A 36 22.31 -4.83 40.15
C CYS A 36 23.22 -5.20 38.96
N GLY A 37 22.89 -4.77 37.74
CA GLY A 37 23.62 -5.15 36.53
C GLY A 37 23.54 -6.63 36.14
N PHE A 38 22.68 -7.44 36.79
CA PHE A 38 22.52 -8.85 36.41
C PHE A 38 22.09 -8.98 34.95
N PHE A 39 22.81 -9.80 34.21
CA PHE A 39 22.58 -10.07 32.80
C PHE A 39 22.89 -11.53 32.47
N ASP A 40 21.94 -12.22 31.85
CA ASP A 40 22.16 -13.57 31.33
C ASP A 40 21.34 -13.82 30.05
N TRP A 41 21.88 -14.56 29.10
CA TRP A 41 21.18 -14.83 27.84
C TRP A 41 20.19 -15.98 27.99
N LEU A 42 18.94 -15.79 27.56
CA LEU A 42 17.92 -16.83 27.66
C LEU A 42 18.14 -17.98 26.68
N TYR A 43 18.73 -17.67 25.52
CA TYR A 43 19.08 -18.64 24.48
C TYR A 43 20.57 -18.54 24.13
N PRO A 44 21.20 -19.62 23.63
CA PRO A 44 22.56 -19.56 23.10
C PRO A 44 22.70 -18.50 22.00
N PRO A 45 23.93 -18.03 21.72
CA PRO A 45 24.16 -17.07 20.65
C PRO A 45 23.71 -17.67 19.32
N MET A 46 23.14 -16.82 18.47
CA MET A 46 22.85 -17.22 17.09
C MET A 46 24.16 -17.54 16.35
N CYS A 47 24.08 -18.40 15.33
CA CYS A 47 25.28 -18.76 14.58
C CYS A 47 25.88 -17.52 13.88
N ALA A 48 27.21 -17.44 13.81
CA ALA A 48 27.91 -16.27 13.23
C ALA A 48 27.40 -15.94 11.82
N ARG A 49 27.04 -16.96 11.04
CA ARG A 49 26.45 -16.82 9.71
C ARG A 49 25.10 -16.10 9.74
N SER A 50 24.19 -16.42 10.68
CA SER A 50 22.88 -15.79 10.71
C SER A 50 22.96 -14.33 11.18
N VAL A 51 23.88 -14.02 12.10
CA VAL A 51 24.14 -12.64 12.53
C VAL A 51 24.61 -11.76 11.37
N GLN A 52 25.34 -12.32 10.39
CA GLN A 52 25.76 -11.59 9.19
C GLN A 52 24.65 -11.50 8.13
N ILE A 53 23.92 -12.59 7.89
CA ILE A 53 22.96 -12.67 6.78
C ILE A 53 21.64 -11.96 7.11
N ILE A 54 21.07 -12.15 8.31
CA ILE A 54 19.73 -11.63 8.66
C ILE A 54 19.65 -10.11 8.49
N PRO A 55 20.60 -9.29 8.99
CA PRO A 55 20.53 -7.84 8.79
C PRO A 55 20.62 -7.44 7.32
N GLY A 56 21.41 -8.16 6.52
CA GLY A 56 21.51 -7.94 5.07
C GLY A 56 20.16 -8.18 4.39
N LEU A 57 19.53 -9.33 4.67
CA LEU A 57 18.22 -9.68 4.11
C LEU A 57 17.13 -8.69 4.52
N LEU A 58 17.12 -8.25 5.78
CA LEU A 58 16.15 -7.26 6.26
C LEU A 58 16.31 -5.92 5.55
N ARG A 59 17.55 -5.45 5.33
CA ARG A 59 17.81 -4.23 4.56
C ARG A 59 17.35 -4.37 3.11
N SER A 60 17.73 -5.46 2.44
CA SER A 60 17.33 -5.71 1.05
C SER A 60 15.80 -5.80 0.90
N ARG A 61 15.12 -6.46 1.83
CA ARG A 61 13.65 -6.52 1.86
C ARG A 61 13.04 -5.12 2.04
N ASN A 62 13.54 -4.33 2.99
CA ASN A 62 13.01 -2.99 3.24
C ASN A 62 13.21 -2.08 2.00
N GLN A 63 14.39 -2.13 1.38
CA GLN A 63 14.67 -1.40 0.13
C GLN A 63 13.75 -1.84 -1.01
N LEU A 64 13.54 -3.15 -1.17
CA LEU A 64 12.61 -3.66 -2.18
C LEU A 64 11.18 -3.18 -1.92
N GLN A 65 10.74 -3.22 -0.67
CA GLN A 65 9.41 -2.75 -0.29
C GLN A 65 9.24 -1.24 -0.56
N GLU A 66 10.23 -0.43 -0.25
CA GLU A 66 10.25 1.01 -0.60
C GLU A 66 10.14 1.22 -2.11
N SER A 67 10.93 0.50 -2.90
CA SER A 67 10.88 0.59 -4.36
C SER A 67 9.52 0.17 -4.94
N LEU A 68 8.86 -0.85 -4.35
CA LEU A 68 7.53 -1.28 -4.76
C LEU A 68 6.48 -0.22 -4.46
N VAL A 69 6.56 0.45 -3.30
CA VAL A 69 5.66 1.55 -2.95
C VAL A 69 5.85 2.72 -3.92
N GLU A 70 7.09 3.07 -4.24
CA GLU A 70 7.40 4.11 -5.21
C GLU A 70 6.87 3.78 -6.62
N MET A 71 7.14 2.57 -7.10
CA MET A 71 6.63 2.08 -8.39
C MET A 71 5.10 2.00 -8.42
N ALA A 72 4.46 1.64 -7.30
CA ALA A 72 3.01 1.61 -7.20
C ALA A 72 2.40 3.01 -7.29
N ALA A 73 3.00 4.00 -6.61
CA ALA A 73 2.58 5.39 -6.69
C ALA A 73 2.75 5.95 -8.12
N GLY A 74 3.89 5.65 -8.78
CA GLY A 74 4.10 6.00 -10.19
C GLY A 74 3.08 5.35 -11.12
N ARG A 75 2.79 4.05 -10.92
CA ARG A 75 1.77 3.32 -11.68
C ARG A 75 0.37 3.90 -11.49
N GLN A 76 0.00 4.34 -10.29
CA GLN A 76 -1.30 4.98 -10.03
C GLN A 76 -1.44 6.29 -10.80
N ARG A 77 -0.39 7.12 -10.83
CA ARG A 77 -0.39 8.37 -11.63
C ARG A 77 -0.56 8.09 -13.11
N LEU A 78 0.22 7.17 -13.67
CA LEU A 78 0.10 6.80 -15.08
C LEU A 78 -1.28 6.20 -15.39
N LYS A 79 -1.83 5.37 -14.50
CA LYS A 79 -3.21 4.85 -14.65
C LYS A 79 -4.24 5.97 -14.70
N MET A 80 -4.14 6.99 -13.83
CA MET A 80 -5.04 8.15 -13.89
C MET A 80 -4.93 8.88 -15.23
N TRP A 81 -3.73 9.14 -15.71
CA TRP A 81 -3.51 9.76 -17.04
C TRP A 81 -4.09 8.91 -18.17
N LEU A 82 -3.87 7.59 -18.15
CA LEU A 82 -4.44 6.67 -19.14
C LEU A 82 -5.96 6.67 -19.10
N ILE A 83 -6.59 6.72 -17.91
CA ILE A 83 -8.04 6.82 -17.79
C ILE A 83 -8.53 8.14 -18.39
N TYR A 84 -7.92 9.27 -18.04
CA TYR A 84 -8.30 10.58 -18.59
C TYR A 84 -8.12 10.66 -20.11
N ALA A 85 -7.14 9.98 -20.68
CA ALA A 85 -6.92 9.94 -22.13
C ALA A 85 -7.84 8.94 -22.84
N CYS A 86 -8.05 7.75 -22.28
CA CYS A 86 -8.83 6.69 -22.93
C CYS A 86 -10.34 6.84 -22.73
N LEU A 87 -10.82 7.37 -21.61
CA LEU A 87 -12.25 7.55 -21.34
C LEU A 87 -12.97 8.40 -22.41
N PRO A 88 -12.46 9.57 -22.84
CA PRO A 88 -13.08 10.34 -23.92
C PRO A 88 -12.96 9.64 -25.27
N LEU A 89 -11.83 8.98 -25.57
CA LEU A 89 -11.67 8.21 -26.80
C LEU A 89 -12.71 7.08 -26.88
N VAL A 90 -12.90 6.33 -25.80
CA VAL A 90 -13.91 5.28 -25.71
C VAL A 90 -15.32 5.85 -25.83
N ALA A 91 -15.60 7.01 -25.23
CA ALA A 91 -16.91 7.67 -25.36
C ALA A 91 -17.21 8.09 -26.81
N VAL A 92 -16.22 8.60 -27.54
CA VAL A 92 -16.36 8.93 -28.97
C VAL A 92 -16.57 7.66 -29.81
N PHE A 93 -15.81 6.59 -29.55
CA PHE A 93 -15.97 5.31 -30.25
C PHE A 93 -17.30 4.61 -29.96
N LEU A 94 -17.85 4.79 -28.76
CA LEU A 94 -19.17 4.28 -28.37
C LEU A 94 -20.32 5.23 -28.75
N GLY A 95 -20.04 6.32 -29.48
CA GLY A 95 -21.07 7.23 -29.98
C GLY A 95 -21.75 8.09 -28.90
N ALA A 96 -21.07 8.35 -27.78
CA ALA A 96 -21.63 9.13 -26.67
C ALA A 96 -21.41 10.65 -26.78
N PHE A 97 -20.64 11.14 -27.76
CA PHE A 97 -20.44 12.57 -28.01
C PHE A 97 -20.16 12.81 -29.50
N ASP A 98 -21.04 13.52 -30.19
CA ASP A 98 -20.73 14.12 -31.49
C ASP A 98 -19.97 15.45 -31.31
N ALA A 99 -19.19 15.85 -32.32
CA ALA A 99 -18.23 16.97 -32.29
C ALA A 99 -18.82 18.36 -31.92
N ASP A 100 -20.15 18.48 -31.93
CA ASP A 100 -20.89 19.69 -31.56
C ASP A 100 -21.37 19.68 -30.09
N GLY A 101 -20.94 18.71 -29.27
CA GLY A 101 -21.37 18.57 -27.87
C GLY A 101 -22.82 18.10 -27.71
N CYS A 102 -23.42 17.56 -28.78
CA CYS A 102 -24.75 16.99 -28.74
C CYS A 102 -24.68 15.53 -28.29
N LEU A 103 -25.49 15.17 -27.29
CA LEU A 103 -25.73 13.78 -26.90
C LEU A 103 -26.84 13.23 -27.78
N CYS A 104 -26.53 12.23 -28.61
CA CYS A 104 -27.53 11.46 -29.33
C CYS A 104 -28.03 10.32 -28.43
N ALA A 105 -29.26 10.42 -27.97
CA ALA A 105 -29.92 9.34 -27.23
C ALA A 105 -30.89 8.61 -28.16
N PHE A 106 -30.81 7.28 -28.17
CA PHE A 106 -31.81 6.42 -28.80
C PHE A 106 -32.96 6.21 -27.81
N ASP A 107 -34.18 6.55 -28.21
CA ASP A 107 -35.36 6.15 -27.45
C ASP A 107 -35.68 4.66 -27.69
N ALA A 108 -36.51 4.06 -26.82
CA ALA A 108 -36.96 2.67 -26.93
C ALA A 108 -37.66 2.36 -28.26
N ASP A 109 -38.14 3.39 -28.96
CA ASP A 109 -38.80 3.31 -30.26
C ASP A 109 -37.82 3.52 -31.45
N GLY A 110 -36.51 3.64 -31.20
CA GLY A 110 -35.48 3.74 -32.24
C GLY A 110 -35.31 5.13 -32.87
N CYS A 111 -35.98 6.16 -32.33
CA CYS A 111 -35.78 7.55 -32.72
C CYS A 111 -34.44 8.09 -32.16
N ILE A 112 -33.71 8.86 -32.97
CA ILE A 112 -32.48 9.56 -32.54
C ILE A 112 -32.83 11.02 -32.23
N CYS A 113 -32.61 11.41 -30.97
CA CYS A 113 -32.79 12.78 -30.51
C CYS A 113 -31.42 13.40 -30.20
N ALA A 114 -31.12 14.57 -30.78
CA ALA A 114 -29.94 15.36 -30.45
C ALA A 114 -30.27 16.36 -29.35
N PHE A 115 -29.56 16.31 -28.22
CA PHE A 115 -29.75 17.22 -27.09
C PHE A 115 -28.61 18.22 -26.94
N ASN A 116 -28.93 19.46 -26.54
CA ASN A 116 -27.95 20.46 -26.16
C ASN A 116 -27.39 20.20 -24.74
N ALA A 117 -26.38 20.97 -24.34
CA ALA A 117 -25.77 20.86 -23.01
C ALA A 117 -26.71 21.17 -21.83
N ASP A 118 -27.84 21.84 -22.08
CA ASP A 118 -28.89 22.16 -21.10
C ASP A 118 -30.02 21.11 -21.06
N GLY A 119 -29.93 20.05 -21.87
CA GLY A 119 -30.93 18.98 -21.96
C GLY A 119 -32.13 19.30 -22.87
N ALA A 120 -32.07 20.36 -23.68
CA ALA A 120 -33.08 20.69 -24.67
C ALA A 120 -32.87 19.89 -25.97
N CYS A 121 -33.94 19.29 -26.50
CA CYS A 121 -33.91 18.57 -27.78
C CYS A 121 -33.80 19.56 -28.95
N LEU A 122 -32.68 19.53 -29.67
CA LEU A 122 -32.37 20.42 -30.79
C LEU A 122 -32.93 19.91 -32.12
N ALA A 123 -32.91 18.59 -32.34
CA ALA A 123 -33.42 17.96 -33.54
C ALA A 123 -33.83 16.51 -33.28
N VAL A 124 -34.91 16.09 -33.91
CA VAL A 124 -35.34 14.69 -33.99
C VAL A 124 -35.15 14.27 -35.44
N ALA A 125 -34.26 13.31 -35.70
CA ALA A 125 -34.14 12.71 -37.02
C ALA A 125 -35.17 11.57 -37.11
N ASP A 126 -35.98 11.58 -38.17
CA ASP A 126 -37.16 10.74 -38.35
C ASP A 126 -36.94 9.28 -37.92
N CYS A 127 -37.82 8.79 -37.04
CA CYS A 127 -38.12 7.37 -36.91
C CYS A 127 -38.50 6.87 -38.31
N GLY A 128 -37.67 5.99 -38.89
CA GLY A 128 -37.93 5.43 -40.21
C GLY A 128 -39.36 4.92 -40.31
N ALA A 129 -40.14 5.54 -41.19
CA ALA A 129 -41.33 4.93 -41.72
C ALA A 129 -40.94 3.59 -42.35
N LEU A 130 -41.59 2.51 -41.90
CA LEU A 130 -41.84 1.35 -42.76
C LEU A 130 -42.78 1.77 -43.88
#